data_AF-K6UZG0-F1
#
_entry.id   AF-K6UZG0-F1
#
_cell.length_a   1.000
_cell.length_b   1.000
_cell.length_c   1.000
_cell.angle_alpha   90.00
_cell.angle_beta   90.00
_cell.angle_gamma   90.00
#
_symmetry.space_group_name_H-M   'P 1'
#
loop_
_entity.id
_entity.type
_entity.pdbx_description
1 polymer ?
#
loop_
_entity_poly.entity_id
_entity_poly.type
_entity_poly.pdbx_seq_one_letter_code
_entity_poly.pdbx_strand_id
1 'polypeptide(L)'
;MTSLICALVGVAMLALCGVALRLWPKVGPIAPVVAGMLLALAYDAIIVAVGRFVGFGDVLRALNVPRLWIAAIVPPLLVLVAGYLVRRLGVEQASGRNITLGGYALVAMLILIGVVGASRAELVPEKTGDALRYVDDAASGPPVPAVITVLALIVLGMAAFRYAGFPWLFLGAIIMLITGAAAFAVLWIGFLGQLVLMMSVVAAMAAVAGYRVPVVTALRDMGSRGGSR
;
A
#
# COMPACT_ATOMS: atom_id res chain seq x y z
N MET A 1 11.93 -1.28 -21.36
CA MET A 1 12.19 -2.14 -20.18
C MET A 1 11.27 -1.80 -19.02
N THR A 2 10.98 -0.52 -18.78
CA THR A 2 10.11 -0.07 -17.68
C THR A 2 8.68 -0.57 -17.81
N SER A 3 8.14 -0.59 -19.03
CA SER A 3 6.81 -1.12 -19.35
C SER A 3 6.66 -2.61 -18.97
N LEU A 4 7.67 -3.43 -19.29
CA LEU A 4 7.68 -4.86 -18.96
C LEU A 4 7.73 -5.11 -17.45
N ILE A 5 8.54 -4.35 -16.71
CA ILE A 5 8.59 -4.45 -15.24
C ILE A 5 7.24 -4.09 -14.63
N CYS A 6 6.60 -3.00 -15.11
CA CYS A 6 5.28 -2.60 -14.61
C CYS A 6 4.22 -3.67 -14.90
N ALA A 7 4.25 -4.30 -16.08
CA ALA A 7 3.37 -5.42 -16.41
C ALA A 7 3.57 -6.61 -15.47
N LEU A 8 4.83 -7.01 -15.21
CA LEU A 8 5.16 -8.09 -14.28
C LEU A 8 4.69 -7.78 -12.85
N VAL A 9 4.86 -6.54 -12.38
CA VAL A 9 4.34 -6.11 -11.08
C VAL A 9 2.82 -6.20 -11.03
N GLY A 10 2.12 -5.75 -12.08
CA GLY A 10 0.67 -5.87 -12.19
C GLY A 10 0.19 -7.33 -12.12
N VAL A 11 0.85 -8.24 -12.85
CA VAL A 11 0.56 -9.68 -12.80
C VAL A 11 0.83 -10.25 -11.41
N ALA A 12 1.92 -9.85 -10.75
CA ALA A 12 2.21 -10.27 -9.38
C ALA A 12 1.13 -9.79 -8.38
N MET A 13 0.61 -8.58 -8.54
CA MET A 13 -0.50 -8.08 -7.73
C MET A 13 -1.80 -8.85 -7.98
N LEU A 14 -2.08 -9.26 -9.21
CA LEU A 14 -3.21 -10.15 -9.52
C LEU A 14 -3.06 -11.54 -8.88
N ALA A 15 -1.84 -12.09 -8.88
CA ALA A 15 -1.57 -13.34 -8.18
C ALA A 15 -1.80 -13.20 -6.66
N LEU A 16 -1.33 -12.10 -6.06
CA LEU A 16 -1.61 -11.78 -4.66
C LEU A 16 -3.10 -11.57 -4.39
N CYS A 17 -3.86 -11.02 -5.34
CA CYS A 17 -5.30 -10.87 -5.23
C CYS A 17 -5.98 -12.25 -5.09
N GLY A 18 -5.55 -13.21 -5.91
CA GLY A 18 -5.99 -14.61 -5.79
C GLY A 18 -5.67 -15.22 -4.43
N VAL A 19 -4.48 -14.93 -3.87
CA VAL A 19 -4.11 -15.38 -2.51
C VAL A 19 -4.99 -14.72 -1.44
N ALA A 20 -5.22 -13.41 -1.52
CA ALA A 20 -6.05 -12.67 -0.59
C ALA A 20 -7.50 -13.22 -0.56
N LEU A 21 -8.07 -13.53 -1.73
CA LEU A 21 -9.41 -14.14 -1.84
C LEU A 21 -9.45 -15.56 -1.28
N ARG A 22 -8.39 -16.37 -1.46
CA ARG A 22 -8.30 -17.70 -0.83
C ARG A 22 -8.29 -17.65 0.69
N LEU A 23 -7.82 -16.55 1.28
CA LEU A 23 -7.83 -16.34 2.73
C LEU A 23 -9.22 -15.92 3.26
N TRP A 24 -10.18 -15.56 2.39
CA TRP A 24 -11.53 -15.11 2.78
C TRP A 24 -12.17 -15.96 3.88
N PRO A 25 -12.23 -17.31 3.78
CA PRO A 25 -12.95 -18.11 4.78
C PRO A 25 -12.37 -18.00 6.19
N LYS A 26 -11.12 -17.54 6.32
CA LYS A 26 -10.41 -17.43 7.60
C LYS A 26 -10.39 -16.00 8.16
N VAL A 27 -10.25 -14.99 7.31
CA VAL A 27 -10.12 -13.58 7.75
C VAL A 27 -11.41 -12.77 7.62
N GLY A 28 -12.41 -13.29 6.89
CA GLY A 28 -13.71 -12.66 6.69
C GLY A 28 -13.68 -11.50 5.68
N PRO A 29 -14.50 -10.45 5.88
CA PRO A 29 -14.75 -9.41 4.87
C PRO A 29 -13.54 -8.51 4.56
N ILE A 30 -12.45 -8.60 5.32
CA ILE A 30 -11.22 -7.88 5.00
C ILE A 30 -10.54 -8.43 3.73
N ALA A 31 -10.72 -9.72 3.42
CA ALA A 31 -10.16 -10.35 2.23
C ALA A 31 -10.60 -9.70 0.92
N PRO A 32 -11.91 -9.54 0.63
CA PRO A 32 -12.36 -8.87 -0.59
C PRO A 32 -11.94 -7.40 -0.64
N VAL A 33 -11.84 -6.71 0.50
CA VAL A 33 -11.36 -5.33 0.55
C VAL A 33 -9.91 -5.25 0.07
N VAL A 34 -9.03 -6.10 0.61
CA VAL A 34 -7.62 -6.16 0.18
C VAL A 34 -7.49 -6.63 -1.27
N ALA A 35 -8.31 -7.59 -1.69
CA ALA A 35 -8.36 -8.04 -3.09
C ALA A 35 -8.76 -6.90 -4.04
N GLY A 36 -9.73 -6.07 -3.67
CA GLY A 36 -10.12 -4.89 -4.43
C GLY A 36 -8.99 -3.86 -4.54
N MET A 37 -8.25 -3.63 -3.45
CA MET A 37 -7.06 -2.76 -3.47
C MET A 37 -5.96 -3.32 -4.39
N LEU A 38 -5.68 -4.62 -4.31
CA LEU A 38 -4.71 -5.30 -5.19
C LEU A 38 -5.11 -5.19 -6.66
N LEU A 39 -6.40 -5.33 -6.96
CA LEU A 39 -6.92 -5.19 -8.32
C LEU A 39 -6.75 -3.75 -8.84
N ALA A 40 -7.06 -2.75 -8.01
CA ALA A 40 -6.88 -1.35 -8.36
C ALA A 40 -5.40 -1.00 -8.62
N LEU A 41 -4.49 -1.48 -7.79
CA LEU A 41 -3.04 -1.27 -7.97
C LEU A 41 -2.49 -2.07 -9.17
N ALA A 42 -3.03 -3.26 -9.45
CA ALA A 42 -2.69 -4.00 -10.65
C ALA A 42 -3.12 -3.24 -11.92
N TYR A 43 -4.33 -2.67 -11.92
CA TYR A 43 -4.80 -1.80 -13.01
C TYR A 43 -3.86 -0.62 -13.23
N ASP A 44 -3.47 0.08 -12.15
CA ASP A 44 -2.51 1.20 -12.21
C ASP A 44 -1.19 0.79 -12.92
N ALA A 45 -0.56 -0.29 -12.48
CA ALA A 45 0.68 -0.78 -13.06
C ALA A 45 0.54 -1.26 -14.53
N ILE A 46 -0.58 -1.91 -14.86
CA ILE A 46 -0.85 -2.42 -16.21
C ILE A 46 -1.12 -1.26 -17.19
N ILE A 47 -1.88 -0.23 -16.80
CA ILE A 47 -2.15 0.92 -17.67
C ILE A 47 -0.84 1.65 -18.05
N VAL A 48 0.10 1.78 -17.11
CA VAL A 48 1.44 2.31 -17.41
C VAL A 48 2.18 1.45 -18.43
N ALA A 49 2.11 0.13 -18.31
CA ALA A 49 2.74 -0.78 -19.25
C ALA A 49 2.11 -0.70 -20.65
N VAL A 50 0.78 -0.59 -20.71
CA VAL A 50 -0.02 -0.49 -21.94
C VAL A 50 0.18 0.86 -22.64
N GLY A 51 0.54 1.91 -21.91
CA GLY A 51 0.78 3.25 -22.46
C GLY A 51 1.73 3.27 -23.65
N ARG A 52 2.74 2.38 -23.68
CA ARG A 52 3.67 2.23 -24.82
C ARG A 52 2.97 1.82 -26.12
N PHE A 53 1.93 1.00 -26.04
CA PHE A 53 1.22 0.45 -27.19
C PHE A 53 0.10 1.37 -27.68
N VAL A 54 -0.51 2.14 -26.77
CA VAL A 54 -1.62 3.05 -27.11
C VAL A 54 -1.11 4.36 -27.72
N GLY A 55 0.02 4.89 -27.23
CA GLY A 55 0.50 6.21 -27.63
C GLY A 55 -0.26 7.35 -26.93
N PHE A 56 0.23 8.59 -27.08
CA PHE A 56 -0.45 9.77 -26.55
C PHE A 56 -1.77 10.03 -27.31
N GLY A 57 -2.81 10.44 -26.58
CA GLY A 57 -4.14 10.69 -27.13
C GLY A 57 -5.24 10.62 -26.07
N ASP A 58 -6.47 10.89 -26.48
CA ASP A 58 -7.63 10.95 -25.58
C ASP A 58 -7.90 9.63 -24.85
N VAL A 59 -7.60 8.50 -25.49
CA VAL A 59 -7.73 7.16 -24.88
C VAL A 59 -6.77 6.99 -23.71
N LEU A 60 -5.48 7.34 -23.89
CA LEU A 60 -4.50 7.23 -22.82
C LEU A 60 -4.78 8.25 -21.70
N ARG A 61 -5.32 9.43 -22.04
CA ARG A 61 -5.78 10.42 -21.06
C ARG A 61 -6.93 9.87 -20.21
N ALA A 62 -7.96 9.31 -20.85
CA ALA A 62 -9.10 8.71 -20.17
C ALA A 62 -8.70 7.53 -19.26
N LEU A 63 -7.72 6.71 -19.66
CA LEU A 63 -7.21 5.60 -18.84
C LEU A 63 -6.39 6.07 -17.63
N ASN A 64 -5.71 7.21 -17.71
CA ASN A 64 -4.95 7.78 -16.59
C ASN A 64 -5.83 8.54 -15.59
N VAL A 65 -7.06 8.93 -15.92
CA VAL A 65 -7.96 9.58 -14.95
C VAL A 65 -8.27 8.63 -13.78
N PRO A 66 -8.78 7.40 -13.96
CA PRO A 66 -8.99 6.46 -12.85
C PRO A 66 -7.72 6.18 -12.05
N ARG A 67 -6.57 6.23 -12.70
CA ARG A 67 -5.26 6.00 -12.08
C ARG A 67 -4.95 7.04 -10.99
N LEU A 68 -5.22 8.32 -11.25
CA LEU A 68 -5.04 9.39 -10.25
C LEU A 68 -5.95 9.17 -9.04
N TRP A 69 -7.18 8.73 -9.26
CA TRP A 69 -8.14 8.46 -8.19
C TRP A 69 -7.72 7.25 -7.36
N ILE A 70 -7.25 6.18 -8.01
CA ILE A 70 -6.71 4.99 -7.33
C ILE A 70 -5.52 5.37 -6.45
N ALA A 71 -4.58 6.16 -6.98
CA ALA A 71 -3.42 6.64 -6.24
C ALA A 71 -3.79 7.54 -5.05
N ALA A 72 -4.89 8.29 -5.14
CA ALA A 72 -5.40 9.14 -4.06
C ALA A 72 -6.15 8.36 -2.97
N ILE A 73 -6.87 7.30 -3.34
CA ILE A 73 -7.83 6.61 -2.44
C ILE A 73 -7.22 5.36 -1.80
N VAL A 74 -6.53 4.53 -2.58
CA VAL A 74 -6.07 3.21 -2.11
C VAL A 74 -5.06 3.30 -0.97
N PRO A 75 -4.01 4.16 -1.03
CA PRO A 75 -3.03 4.21 0.04
C PRO A 75 -3.64 4.62 1.39
N PRO A 76 -4.42 5.71 1.52
CA PRO A 76 -5.04 6.06 2.80
C PRO A 76 -5.92 4.93 3.37
N LEU A 77 -6.66 4.22 2.53
CA LEU A 77 -7.48 3.09 3.01
C LEU A 77 -6.64 1.94 3.59
N LEU A 78 -5.39 1.76 3.16
CA LEU A 78 -4.48 0.76 3.75
C LEU A 78 -4.25 1.01 5.24
N VAL A 79 -4.34 2.25 5.73
CA VAL A 79 -4.21 2.55 7.17
C VAL A 79 -5.31 1.87 7.97
N LEU A 80 -6.54 1.84 7.46
CA LEU A 80 -7.67 1.17 8.12
C LEU A 80 -7.51 -0.35 8.08
N VAL A 81 -7.10 -0.89 6.93
CA VAL A 81 -6.82 -2.33 6.76
C VAL A 81 -5.71 -2.77 7.71
N ALA A 82 -4.58 -2.05 7.72
CA ALA A 82 -3.46 -2.31 8.61
C ALA A 82 -3.89 -2.22 10.08
N GLY A 83 -4.62 -1.18 10.46
CA GLY A 83 -5.14 -1.03 11.83
C GLY A 83 -6.03 -2.19 12.24
N TYR A 84 -6.92 -2.66 11.36
CA TYR A 84 -7.74 -3.84 11.60
C TYR A 84 -6.90 -5.12 11.77
N LEU A 85 -5.92 -5.35 10.88
CA LEU A 85 -5.05 -6.53 10.96
C LEU A 85 -4.19 -6.51 12.22
N VAL A 86 -3.63 -5.36 12.59
CA VAL A 86 -2.81 -5.20 13.81
C VAL A 86 -3.63 -5.47 15.07
N ARG A 87 -4.90 -5.05 15.12
CA ARG A 87 -5.81 -5.43 16.21
C ARG A 87 -6.06 -6.93 16.27
N ARG A 88 -6.28 -7.57 15.11
CA ARG A 88 -6.48 -9.02 15.01
C ARG A 88 -5.24 -9.83 15.38
N LEU A 89 -4.06 -9.22 15.32
CA LEU A 89 -2.80 -9.79 15.83
C LEU A 89 -2.62 -9.64 17.35
N GLY A 90 -3.60 -9.06 18.07
CA GLY A 90 -3.59 -8.96 19.53
C GLY A 90 -2.98 -7.66 20.10
N VAL A 91 -2.81 -6.62 19.28
CA VAL A 91 -2.27 -5.32 19.74
C VAL A 91 -3.40 -4.44 20.28
N GLU A 92 -3.64 -4.50 21.59
CA GLU A 92 -4.70 -3.76 22.27
C GLU A 92 -4.46 -2.24 22.30
N GLN A 93 -3.21 -1.79 22.27
CA GLN A 93 -2.84 -0.36 22.22
C GLN A 93 -3.38 0.33 20.98
N ALA A 94 -3.61 -0.42 19.89
CA ALA A 94 -4.19 0.09 18.66
C ALA A 94 -5.73 0.10 18.67
N SER A 95 -6.40 -0.36 19.75
CA SER A 95 -7.85 -0.63 19.79
C SER A 95 -8.71 0.47 20.43
N GLY A 96 -8.11 1.49 21.05
CA GLY A 96 -8.86 2.55 21.73
C GLY A 96 -9.87 3.27 20.81
N ARG A 97 -11.06 3.60 21.33
CA ARG A 97 -12.11 4.28 20.56
C ARG A 97 -11.61 5.56 19.90
N ASN A 98 -10.86 6.37 20.64
CA ASN A 98 -10.31 7.64 20.15
C ASN A 98 -9.27 7.42 19.05
N ILE A 99 -8.45 6.37 19.15
CA ILE A 99 -7.45 6.00 18.13
C ILE A 99 -8.16 5.54 16.85
N THR A 100 -9.21 4.73 17.00
CA THR A 100 -10.03 4.29 15.87
C THR A 100 -10.67 5.47 15.14
N LEU A 101 -11.30 6.37 15.90
CA LEU A 101 -11.99 7.54 15.35
C LEU A 101 -11.00 8.50 14.69
N GLY A 102 -9.84 8.71 15.31
CA GLY A 102 -8.74 9.49 14.74
C GLY A 102 -8.20 8.87 13.45
N GLY A 103 -8.08 7.54 13.38
CA GLY A 103 -7.70 6.83 12.16
C GLY A 103 -8.71 7.02 11.03
N TYR A 104 -10.01 6.90 11.30
CA TYR A 104 -11.04 7.18 10.30
C TYR A 104 -11.03 8.64 9.84
N ALA A 105 -10.91 9.60 10.77
CA ALA A 105 -10.84 11.02 10.44
C ALA A 105 -9.61 11.34 9.58
N LEU A 106 -8.44 10.79 9.94
CA LEU A 106 -7.22 10.93 9.16
C LEU A 106 -7.41 10.40 7.73
N VAL A 107 -7.92 9.17 7.59
CA VAL A 107 -8.11 8.56 6.27
C VAL A 107 -9.12 9.34 5.43
N ALA A 108 -10.24 9.78 6.02
CA ALA A 108 -11.21 10.62 5.32
C ALA A 108 -10.60 11.95 4.85
N MET A 109 -9.81 12.61 5.70
CA MET A 109 -9.10 13.83 5.36
C MET A 109 -8.09 13.61 4.23
N LEU A 110 -7.29 12.54 4.30
CA LEU A 110 -6.29 12.22 3.27
C LEU A 110 -6.93 11.90 1.92
N ILE A 111 -8.04 11.14 1.92
CA ILE A 111 -8.82 10.86 0.70
C ILE A 111 -9.38 12.15 0.12
N LEU A 112 -9.95 13.03 0.95
CA LEU A 112 -10.50 14.29 0.48
C LEU A 112 -9.42 15.16 -0.19
N ILE A 113 -8.26 15.31 0.46
CA ILE A 113 -7.12 16.05 -0.10
C ILE A 113 -6.66 15.42 -1.42
N GLY A 114 -6.51 14.09 -1.45
CA GLY A 114 -6.06 13.37 -2.64
C GLY A 114 -7.03 13.47 -3.80
N VAL A 115 -8.34 13.30 -3.56
CA VAL A 115 -9.38 13.37 -4.59
C VAL A 115 -9.56 14.79 -5.12
N VAL A 116 -9.54 15.80 -4.25
CA VAL A 116 -9.59 17.20 -4.69
C VAL A 116 -8.37 17.53 -5.54
N GLY A 117 -7.18 17.10 -5.13
CA GLY A 117 -5.96 17.23 -5.94
C GLY A 117 -6.10 16.54 -7.31
N ALA A 118 -6.52 15.27 -7.32
CA ALA A 118 -6.73 14.51 -8.55
C ALA A 118 -7.79 15.13 -9.48
N SER A 119 -8.81 15.78 -8.93
CA SER A 119 -9.86 16.46 -9.72
C SER A 119 -9.42 17.77 -10.36
N ARG A 120 -8.38 18.41 -9.80
CA ARG A 120 -7.81 19.66 -10.28
C ARG A 120 -6.55 19.45 -11.13
N ALA A 121 -6.09 18.21 -11.25
CA ALA A 121 -4.85 17.87 -11.92
C ALA A 121 -4.92 18.22 -13.42
N GLU A 122 -3.96 19.01 -13.88
CA GLU A 122 -3.78 19.30 -15.29
C GLU A 122 -2.86 18.24 -15.89
N LEU A 123 -3.48 17.30 -16.62
CA LEU A 123 -2.80 16.14 -17.21
C LEU A 123 -1.90 16.56 -18.38
N VAL A 124 -0.59 16.60 -18.15
CA VAL A 124 0.44 16.84 -19.16
C VAL A 124 1.08 15.51 -19.58
N PRO A 125 1.33 15.29 -20.88
CA PRO A 125 1.99 14.07 -21.36
C PRO A 125 3.45 14.02 -20.88
N GLU A 126 3.81 12.96 -20.15
CA GLU A 126 5.16 12.68 -19.68
C GLU A 126 5.67 11.35 -20.25
N LYS A 127 6.90 11.36 -20.74
CA LYS A 127 7.61 10.17 -21.21
C LYS A 127 8.68 9.79 -20.19
N THR A 128 8.45 8.70 -19.46
CA THR A 128 9.44 8.16 -18.51
C THR A 128 10.03 6.88 -19.11
N GLY A 129 11.21 6.98 -19.73
CA GLY A 129 11.83 5.86 -20.44
C GLY A 129 11.02 5.42 -21.66
N ASP A 130 10.53 4.17 -21.66
CA ASP A 130 9.65 3.60 -22.68
C ASP A 130 8.16 3.60 -22.30
N ALA A 131 7.80 4.12 -21.13
CA ALA A 131 6.41 4.28 -20.69
C ALA A 131 5.87 5.68 -21.01
N LEU A 132 4.63 5.73 -21.50
CA LEU A 132 3.90 6.95 -21.81
C LEU A 132 2.78 7.12 -20.78
N ARG A 133 2.74 8.26 -20.08
CA ARG A 133 1.75 8.55 -19.05
C ARG A 133 1.34 10.02 -19.08
N TYR A 134 0.19 10.34 -18.50
CA TYR A 134 -0.15 11.72 -18.15
C TYR A 134 0.09 11.96 -16.67
N VAL A 135 0.67 13.11 -16.32
CA VAL A 135 1.03 13.52 -14.95
C VAL A 135 0.54 14.94 -14.70
N ASP A 136 0.33 15.29 -13.44
CA ASP A 136 -0.10 16.63 -13.03
C ASP A 136 1.06 17.63 -13.08
N ASP A 137 0.93 18.70 -13.88
CA ASP A 137 1.94 19.74 -14.09
C ASP A 137 2.31 20.48 -12.79
N ALA A 138 1.33 20.61 -11.88
CA ALA A 138 1.50 21.32 -10.62
C ALA A 138 2.11 20.45 -9.50
N ALA A 139 2.24 19.14 -9.69
CA ALA A 139 2.70 18.21 -8.66
C ALA A 139 4.23 18.20 -8.50
N SER A 140 4.78 19.32 -8.04
CA SER A 140 6.19 19.44 -7.66
C SER A 140 6.44 18.83 -6.27
N GLY A 141 6.47 17.49 -6.19
CA GLY A 141 6.89 16.76 -4.99
C GLY A 141 6.04 15.52 -4.66
N PRO A 142 6.44 14.72 -3.66
CA PRO A 142 5.66 13.57 -3.25
C PRO A 142 4.26 13.95 -2.79
N PRO A 143 3.21 13.19 -3.19
CA PRO A 143 1.87 13.46 -2.74
C PRO A 143 1.84 13.41 -1.22
N VAL A 144 1.58 14.55 -0.57
CA VAL A 144 1.51 14.67 0.89
C VAL A 144 0.63 13.57 1.51
N PRO A 145 -0.55 13.22 0.93
CA PRO A 145 -1.35 12.13 1.45
C PRO A 145 -0.67 10.76 1.44
N ALA A 146 0.14 10.47 0.41
CA ALA A 146 0.87 9.21 0.31
C ALA A 146 1.97 9.13 1.37
N VAL A 147 2.70 10.22 1.61
CA VAL A 147 3.76 10.27 2.64
C VAL A 147 3.15 10.06 4.04
N ILE A 148 2.09 10.80 4.38
CA ILE A 148 1.42 10.67 5.68
C ILE A 148 0.87 9.25 5.87
N THR A 149 0.30 8.66 4.82
CA THR A 149 -0.17 7.26 4.84
C THR A 149 0.96 6.30 5.19
N VAL A 150 2.11 6.40 4.50
CA VAL A 150 3.24 5.50 4.75
C VAL A 150 3.78 5.67 6.17
N LEU A 151 3.85 6.90 6.69
CA LEU A 151 4.23 7.15 8.08
C LEU A 151 3.25 6.51 9.07
N ALA A 152 1.94 6.60 8.82
CA ALA A 152 0.94 5.93 9.64
C ALA A 152 1.09 4.39 9.60
N LEU A 153 1.38 3.82 8.43
CA LEU A 153 1.67 2.40 8.29
C LEU A 153 2.95 1.97 9.01
N ILE A 154 3.98 2.82 9.05
CA ILE A 154 5.20 2.59 9.83
C ILE A 154 4.87 2.52 11.33
N VAL A 155 4.05 3.44 11.84
CA VAL A 155 3.62 3.44 13.25
C VAL A 155 2.84 2.16 13.58
N LEU A 156 1.87 1.78 12.74
CA LEU A 156 1.10 0.55 12.92
C LEU A 156 1.96 -0.70 12.80
N GLY A 157 2.88 -0.74 11.84
CA GLY A 157 3.85 -1.82 11.66
C GLY A 157 4.80 -1.93 12.85
N MET A 158 5.27 -0.82 13.40
CA MET A 158 6.11 -0.79 14.59
C MET A 158 5.37 -1.33 15.81
N ALA A 159 4.09 -0.97 15.98
CA ALA A 159 3.25 -1.56 17.02
C ALA A 159 3.08 -3.07 16.83
N ALA A 160 2.79 -3.53 15.61
CA ALA A 160 2.72 -4.96 15.28
C ALA A 160 4.03 -5.69 15.60
N PHE A 161 5.16 -5.07 15.27
CA PHE A 161 6.47 -5.64 15.55
C PHE A 161 6.76 -5.70 17.05
N ARG A 162 6.48 -4.63 17.79
CA ARG A 162 6.83 -4.52 19.21
C ARG A 162 5.94 -5.37 20.13
N TYR A 163 4.66 -5.53 19.77
CA TYR A 163 3.67 -6.19 20.61
C TYR A 163 3.28 -7.60 20.13
N ALA A 164 3.23 -7.82 18.81
CA ALA A 164 2.90 -9.13 18.22
C ALA A 164 4.13 -9.87 17.64
N GLY A 165 5.32 -9.26 17.67
CA GLY A 165 6.54 -9.84 17.10
C GLY A 165 6.56 -9.90 15.57
N PHE A 166 5.62 -9.22 14.90
CA PHE A 166 5.40 -9.33 13.46
C PHE A 166 6.05 -8.16 12.70
N PRO A 167 7.28 -8.30 12.15
CA PRO A 167 8.03 -7.20 11.56
C PRO A 167 7.61 -6.86 10.12
N TRP A 168 6.89 -7.76 9.44
CA TRP A 168 6.72 -7.67 7.98
C TRP A 168 6.02 -6.40 7.54
N LEU A 169 4.98 -5.97 8.25
CA LEU A 169 4.26 -4.73 7.94
C LEU A 169 5.15 -3.49 8.11
N PHE A 170 6.00 -3.47 9.15
CA PHE A 170 6.97 -2.39 9.36
C PHE A 170 8.00 -2.34 8.23
N LEU A 171 8.60 -3.49 7.89
CA LEU A 171 9.59 -3.59 6.82
C LEU A 171 8.99 -3.18 5.47
N GLY A 172 7.78 -3.65 5.16
CA GLY A 172 7.06 -3.27 3.94
C GLY A 172 6.83 -1.76 3.84
N ALA A 173 6.44 -1.12 4.95
CA ALA A 173 6.23 0.32 4.98
C ALA A 173 7.53 1.14 4.86
N ILE A 174 8.62 0.70 5.49
CA ILE A 174 9.94 1.33 5.34
C ILE A 174 10.45 1.21 3.90
N ILE A 175 10.33 0.02 3.29
CA ILE A 175 10.70 -0.19 1.89
C ILE A 175 9.86 0.71 0.99
N MET A 176 8.55 0.84 1.23
CA MET A 176 7.67 1.74 0.49
C MET A 176 8.10 3.21 0.63
N LEU A 177 8.55 3.65 1.80
CA LEU A 177 9.03 5.03 1.99
C LEU A 177 10.27 5.31 1.14
N ILE A 178 11.25 4.40 1.16
CA ILE A 178 12.50 4.53 0.40
C ILE A 178 12.23 4.47 -1.10
N THR A 179 11.45 3.47 -1.54
CA THR A 179 11.11 3.27 -2.95
C THR A 179 10.21 4.37 -3.49
N GLY A 180 9.31 4.92 -2.67
CA GLY A 180 8.47 6.07 -3.01
C GLY A 180 9.29 7.34 -3.25
N ALA A 181 10.34 7.58 -2.46
CA ALA A 181 11.29 8.66 -2.73
C ALA A 181 12.14 8.39 -3.98
N ALA A 182 12.55 7.15 -4.22
CA ALA A 182 13.29 6.79 -5.43
C ALA A 182 12.42 6.84 -6.70
N ALA A 183 11.10 6.75 -6.57
CA ALA A 183 10.16 6.75 -7.69
C ALA A 183 10.16 8.06 -8.51
N PHE A 184 10.61 9.19 -7.92
CA PHE A 184 10.78 10.46 -8.67
C PHE A 184 11.86 10.35 -9.73
N ALA A 185 12.91 9.57 -9.47
CA ALA A 185 13.97 9.33 -10.44
C ALA A 185 13.64 8.12 -11.33
N VAL A 186 13.01 7.09 -10.76
CA VAL A 186 12.84 5.80 -11.42
C VAL A 186 11.46 5.21 -11.14
N LEU A 187 10.53 5.40 -12.09
CA LEU A 187 9.12 5.02 -11.98
C LEU A 187 8.87 3.58 -11.49
N TRP A 188 9.59 2.60 -12.05
CA TRP A 188 9.37 1.18 -11.74
C TRP A 188 9.72 0.82 -10.30
N ILE A 189 10.58 1.60 -9.64
CA ILE A 189 10.92 1.39 -8.22
C ILE A 189 9.69 1.65 -7.34
N GLY A 190 8.87 2.64 -7.68
CA GLY A 190 7.63 2.93 -6.93
C GLY A 190 6.64 1.76 -6.97
N PHE A 191 6.45 1.14 -8.13
CA PHE A 191 5.58 -0.03 -8.28
C PHE A 191 6.10 -1.26 -7.52
N LEU A 192 7.42 -1.47 -7.49
CA LEU A 192 8.01 -2.52 -6.65
C LEU A 192 7.79 -2.26 -5.16
N GLY A 193 7.93 -1.01 -4.74
CA GLY A 193 7.62 -0.58 -3.37
C GLY A 193 6.20 -0.95 -2.96
N GLN A 194 5.23 -0.62 -3.81
CA GLN A 194 3.82 -0.96 -3.59
C GLN A 194 3.60 -2.47 -3.53
N LEU A 195 4.24 -3.24 -4.42
CA LEU A 195 4.16 -4.70 -4.41
C LEU A 195 4.67 -5.27 -3.09
N VAL A 196 5.82 -4.82 -2.61
CA VAL A 196 6.40 -5.25 -1.32
C VAL A 196 5.49 -4.88 -0.15
N LEU A 197 4.94 -3.67 -0.14
CA LEU A 197 3.99 -3.25 0.88
C LEU A 197 2.75 -4.17 0.88
N MET A 198 2.17 -4.44 -0.27
CA MET A 198 1.00 -5.31 -0.37
C MET A 198 1.31 -6.76 0.00
N MET A 199 2.50 -7.27 -0.34
CA MET A 199 2.95 -8.59 0.15
C MET A 199 2.99 -8.63 1.68
N SER A 200 3.44 -7.56 2.34
CA SER A 200 3.45 -7.49 3.80
C SER A 200 2.05 -7.47 4.42
N VAL A 201 1.08 -6.83 3.75
CA VAL A 201 -0.34 -6.81 4.17
C VAL A 201 -0.96 -8.19 4.00
N VAL A 202 -0.73 -8.86 2.87
CA VAL A 202 -1.20 -10.23 2.64
C VAL A 202 -0.54 -11.21 3.62
N ALA A 203 0.74 -11.01 3.97
CA ALA A 203 1.41 -11.79 5.01
C ALA A 203 0.76 -11.56 6.39
N ALA A 204 0.39 -10.32 6.73
CA ALA A 204 -0.35 -10.02 7.96
C ALA A 204 -1.73 -10.70 7.97
N MET A 205 -2.44 -10.71 6.84
CA MET A 205 -3.69 -11.49 6.69
C MET A 205 -3.47 -12.98 6.90
N ALA A 206 -2.41 -13.56 6.32
CA ALA A 206 -2.09 -14.97 6.48
C ALA A 206 -1.77 -15.31 7.96
N ALA A 207 -1.04 -14.44 8.66
CA ALA A 207 -0.78 -14.59 10.09
C ALA A 207 -2.09 -14.54 10.91
N VAL A 208 -3.00 -13.61 10.61
CA VAL A 208 -4.33 -13.53 11.25
C VAL A 208 -5.18 -14.78 10.95
N ALA A 209 -5.04 -15.39 9.77
CA ALA A 209 -5.69 -16.64 9.40
C ALA A 209 -5.11 -17.88 10.10
N GLY A 210 -4.03 -17.74 10.89
CA GLY A 210 -3.38 -18.82 11.62
C GLY A 210 -2.27 -19.55 10.84
N TYR A 211 -1.85 -19.04 9.69
CA TYR A 211 -0.68 -19.58 8.98
C TYR A 211 0.61 -19.19 9.70
N ARG A 212 1.58 -20.11 9.74
CA ARG A 212 2.91 -19.86 10.30
C ARG A 212 3.70 -18.94 9.36
N VAL A 213 3.60 -17.65 9.57
CA VAL A 213 4.49 -16.65 8.97
C VAL A 213 5.71 -16.52 9.90
N PRO A 214 6.95 -16.41 9.39
CA PRO A 214 8.13 -16.28 10.25
C PRO A 214 7.98 -15.04 11.14
N VAL A 215 7.83 -15.24 12.45
CA VAL A 215 7.77 -14.18 13.46
C VAL A 215 9.16 -14.06 14.05
N VAL A 216 9.68 -12.83 14.19
CA VAL A 216 10.95 -12.61 14.87
C VAL A 216 10.68 -12.68 16.36
N THR A 217 10.86 -13.86 16.94
CA THR A 217 10.67 -14.13 18.38
C THR A 217 11.82 -13.54 19.21
N ALA A 218 12.17 -12.26 19.02
CA ALA A 218 13.36 -11.67 19.66
C ALA A 218 13.09 -10.99 21.02
N LEU A 219 11.83 -10.75 21.41
CA LEU A 219 11.53 -9.91 22.58
C LEU A 219 10.77 -10.62 23.72
N ARG A 220 10.39 -11.89 23.59
CA ARG A 220 9.70 -12.63 24.67
C ARG A 220 10.64 -13.18 25.74
N ASP A 221 11.92 -13.39 25.40
CA ASP A 221 12.91 -13.98 26.33
C ASP A 221 13.64 -12.96 27.23
N MET A 222 13.46 -11.65 27.01
CA MET A 222 14.07 -10.63 27.87
C MET A 222 13.23 -10.29 29.11
N GLY A 223 11.94 -10.67 29.13
CA GLY A 223 11.05 -10.44 30.27
C GLY A 223 11.10 -11.55 31.33
N SER A 224 11.57 -12.76 31.00
CA SER A 224 11.61 -13.90 31.95
C SER A 224 12.93 -14.00 32.72
N ARG A 225 13.96 -13.24 32.36
CA ARG A 225 15.28 -13.25 33.03
C ARG A 225 15.46 -12.20 34.13
N GLY A 226 14.46 -11.35 34.39
CA GLY A 226 14.54 -10.28 35.40
C GLY A 226 13.94 -10.60 36.77
N GLY A 227 13.38 -11.80 36.98
CA GLY A 227 12.61 -12.15 38.19
C GLY A 227 13.30 -13.07 39.19
N SER A 228 14.59 -13.38 39.02
CA SER A 228 15.33 -14.23 39.95
C SER A 228 16.71 -13.65 40.21
N ARG A 229 16.81 -12.74 41.18
CA ARG A 229 17.96 -12.53 42.06
C ARG A 229 17.59 -11.54 43.16
#